data_AF-A0A9P6Y1C7-F1
#
_entry.id   AF-A0A9P6Y1C7-F1
#
_cell.length_a   1.000
_cell.length_b   1.000
_cell.length_c   1.000
_cell.angle_alpha   90.00
_cell.angle_beta   90.00
_cell.angle_gamma   90.00
#
_symmetry.space_group_name_H-M   'P 1'
#
loop_
_entity.id
_entity.type
_entity.pdbx_description
1 polymer ?
#
loop_
_entity_poly.entity_id
_entity_poly.type
_entity_poly.pdbx_seq_one_letter_code
_entity_poly.pdbx_strand_id
1 'polypeptide(L)'
;MEHALGRDKDFLSGGRKQGGFHVIGKPLAAQPIAIAEGYATAASIHQATGWCVVIAWDAGNLAAVARAWRSAVPDGVFVLCADNDQWTRQPVDNPGVTQATRAAAEIDARVAWPEFSAVHGDTPATASRRGGR
;
A
#
# COMPACT_ATOMS: atom_id res chain seq x y z
N MET A 1 -4.73 -9.97 27.36
CA MET A 1 -3.80 -10.43 26.31
C MET A 1 -2.96 -9.25 25.93
N GLU A 2 -1.64 -9.38 26.09
CA GLU A 2 -0.70 -8.30 25.82
C GLU A 2 -0.50 -8.20 24.31
N HIS A 3 -0.86 -7.04 23.72
CA HIS A 3 -0.73 -6.83 22.29
C HIS A 3 0.76 -6.72 21.96
N ALA A 4 1.32 -7.74 21.31
CA ALA A 4 2.74 -7.84 20.96
C ALA A 4 3.28 -6.66 20.11
N LEU A 5 2.42 -5.72 19.72
CA LEU A 5 2.74 -4.53 18.94
C LEU A 5 2.06 -3.24 19.45
N GLY A 6 1.30 -3.27 20.54
CA GLY A 6 0.62 -2.09 21.10
C GLY A 6 -0.32 -1.34 20.14
N ARG A 7 -0.90 -2.02 19.13
CA ARG A 7 -1.78 -1.40 18.14
C ARG A 7 -3.25 -1.50 18.54
N ASP A 8 -3.98 -0.40 18.39
CA ASP A 8 -5.44 -0.32 18.54
C ASP A 8 -6.12 -0.28 17.16
N LYS A 9 -5.91 -1.37 16.39
CA LYS A 9 -6.43 -1.54 15.01
C LYS A 9 -6.95 -2.96 14.77
N ASP A 10 -7.43 -3.60 15.83
CA ASP A 10 -7.83 -5.00 15.75
C ASP A 10 -9.22 -5.13 15.11
N PHE A 11 -9.32 -6.06 14.17
CA PHE A 11 -10.61 -6.45 13.60
C PHE A 11 -11.37 -7.36 14.57
N LEU A 12 -12.69 -7.47 14.37
CA LEU A 12 -13.54 -8.37 15.14
C LEU A 12 -12.96 -9.80 15.19
N SER A 13 -12.82 -10.33 16.41
CA SER A 13 -12.34 -11.69 16.63
C SER A 13 -13.26 -12.70 15.92
N GLY A 14 -12.65 -13.65 15.19
CA GLY A 14 -13.37 -14.64 14.38
C GLY A 14 -13.85 -14.16 13.00
N GLY A 15 -13.63 -12.89 12.64
CA GLY A 15 -13.98 -12.37 11.31
C GLY A 15 -13.07 -12.93 10.21
N ARG A 16 -13.65 -13.26 9.03
CA ARG A 16 -12.87 -13.65 7.85
C ARG A 16 -12.15 -12.43 7.27
N LYS A 17 -10.88 -12.28 7.61
CA LYS A 17 -10.01 -11.18 7.16
C LYS A 17 -9.15 -11.56 5.97
N GLN A 18 -8.51 -12.73 6.03
CA GLN A 18 -7.56 -13.16 5.01
C GLN A 18 -8.25 -13.38 3.66
N GLY A 19 -7.71 -12.76 2.61
CA GLY A 19 -8.29 -12.76 1.26
C GLY A 19 -9.56 -11.93 1.11
N GLY A 20 -10.03 -11.24 2.16
CA GLY A 20 -11.09 -10.25 2.05
C GLY A 20 -10.57 -8.97 1.39
N PHE A 21 -11.36 -8.37 0.50
CA PHE A 21 -10.99 -7.13 -0.18
C PHE A 21 -12.23 -6.29 -0.54
N HIS A 22 -12.01 -5.01 -0.84
CA HIS A 22 -12.98 -4.14 -1.50
C HIS A 22 -12.40 -3.64 -2.82
N VAL A 23 -13.26 -3.26 -3.78
CA VAL A 23 -12.83 -2.78 -5.10
C VAL A 23 -13.50 -1.45 -5.38
N ILE A 24 -12.71 -0.47 -5.82
CA ILE A 24 -13.19 0.78 -6.38
C ILE A 24 -12.95 0.74 -7.89
N GLY A 25 -14.02 0.98 -8.67
CA GLY A 25 -13.97 0.93 -10.13
C GLY A 25 -14.05 -0.49 -10.70
N LYS A 26 -13.63 -0.66 -11.95
CA LYS A 26 -13.59 -1.94 -12.68
C LYS A 26 -12.28 -2.04 -13.45
N PRO A 27 -11.67 -3.24 -13.56
CA PRO A 27 -10.52 -3.44 -14.44
C PRO A 27 -10.87 -3.06 -15.87
N LEU A 28 -10.02 -2.25 -16.50
CA LEU A 28 -10.14 -1.86 -17.90
C LEU A 28 -8.93 -2.37 -18.67
N ALA A 29 -9.14 -2.72 -19.94
CA ALA A 29 -8.06 -3.15 -20.82
C ALA A 29 -6.97 -2.06 -20.90
N ALA A 30 -5.70 -2.50 -20.90
CA ALA A 30 -4.52 -1.63 -20.95
C ALA A 30 -4.38 -0.62 -19.80
N GLN A 31 -5.16 -0.75 -18.71
CA GLN A 31 -4.94 0.00 -17.47
C GLN A 31 -4.43 -0.92 -16.37
N PRO A 32 -3.54 -0.43 -15.49
CA PRO A 32 -3.09 -1.22 -14.36
C PRO A 32 -4.18 -1.36 -13.30
N ILE A 33 -4.06 -2.41 -12.49
CA ILE A 33 -4.85 -2.64 -11.28
C ILE A 33 -3.97 -2.27 -10.09
N ALA A 34 -4.38 -1.26 -9.32
CA ALA A 34 -3.70 -0.90 -8.09
C ALA A 34 -4.20 -1.75 -6.92
N ILE A 35 -3.32 -2.06 -5.97
CA ILE A 35 -3.67 -2.76 -4.73
C ILE A 35 -3.11 -1.93 -3.57
N ALA A 36 -3.96 -1.48 -2.65
CA ALA A 36 -3.59 -0.64 -1.52
C ALA A 36 -4.09 -1.24 -0.19
N GLU A 37 -3.47 -0.85 0.92
CA GLU A 37 -3.87 -1.28 2.26
C GLU A 37 -5.19 -0.63 2.70
N GLY A 38 -5.21 0.71 2.77
CA GLY A 38 -6.31 1.48 3.33
C GLY A 38 -7.30 2.01 2.29
N TYR A 39 -8.56 2.18 2.70
CA TYR A 39 -9.60 2.75 1.85
C TYR A 39 -9.28 4.18 1.39
N ALA A 40 -8.79 5.05 2.28
CA ALA A 40 -8.49 6.44 1.94
C ALA A 40 -7.40 6.57 0.87
N THR A 41 -6.32 5.80 1.00
CA THR A 41 -5.25 5.70 -0.01
C THR A 41 -5.82 5.18 -1.32
N ALA A 42 -6.62 4.12 -1.29
CA ALA A 42 -7.22 3.53 -2.49
C ALA A 42 -8.17 4.49 -3.22
N ALA A 43 -9.03 5.19 -2.47
CA ALA A 43 -9.95 6.19 -3.02
C ALA A 43 -9.19 7.34 -3.67
N SER A 44 -8.12 7.82 -3.03
CA SER A 44 -7.26 8.87 -3.57
C SER A 44 -6.58 8.45 -4.87
N ILE A 45 -6.07 7.22 -4.95
CA ILE A 45 -5.49 6.66 -6.17
C ILE A 45 -6.55 6.60 -7.27
N HIS A 46 -7.73 6.03 -6.98
CA HIS A 46 -8.80 5.92 -7.96
C HIS A 46 -9.23 7.29 -8.50
N GLN A 47 -9.39 8.28 -7.62
CA GLN A 47 -9.73 9.64 -8.01
C GLN A 47 -8.67 10.30 -8.89
N ALA A 48 -7.38 10.05 -8.60
CA ALA A 48 -6.27 10.65 -9.34
C ALA A 48 -6.01 9.99 -10.71
N THR A 49 -6.25 8.68 -10.83
CA THR A 49 -5.82 7.90 -12.02
C THR A 49 -6.97 7.29 -12.81
N GLY A 50 -8.15 7.13 -12.22
CA GLY A 50 -9.27 6.36 -12.77
C GLY A 50 -9.06 4.84 -12.77
N TRP A 51 -7.93 4.35 -12.26
CA TRP A 51 -7.61 2.92 -12.28
C TRP A 51 -8.54 2.10 -11.39
N CYS A 52 -8.68 0.80 -11.70
CA CYS A 52 -9.24 -0.15 -10.74
C CYS A 52 -8.33 -0.23 -9.51
N VAL A 53 -8.89 -0.07 -8.31
CA VAL A 53 -8.12 -0.16 -7.06
C VAL A 53 -8.74 -1.20 -6.12
N VAL A 54 -7.92 -2.14 -5.68
CA VAL A 54 -8.27 -3.20 -4.74
C VAL A 54 -7.74 -2.83 -3.36
N ILE A 55 -8.57 -2.94 -2.33
CA ILE A 55 -8.24 -2.63 -0.95
C ILE A 55 -8.05 -3.93 -0.18
N ALA A 56 -6.86 -4.10 0.42
CA ALA A 56 -6.49 -5.28 1.20
C ALA A 56 -6.79 -5.16 2.70
N TRP A 57 -7.21 -3.99 3.18
CA TRP A 57 -7.54 -3.65 4.58
C TRP A 57 -6.37 -3.57 5.56
N ASP A 58 -5.33 -4.38 5.38
CA ASP A 58 -4.12 -4.32 6.19
C ASP A 58 -2.89 -4.87 5.45
N ALA A 59 -1.71 -4.46 5.90
CA ALA A 59 -0.43 -4.89 5.32
C ALA A 59 -0.18 -6.41 5.38
N GLY A 60 -0.80 -7.13 6.32
CA GLY A 60 -0.70 -8.59 6.44
C GLY A 60 -1.53 -9.36 5.39
N ASN A 61 -2.52 -8.70 4.78
CA ASN A 61 -3.41 -9.29 3.80
C ASN A 61 -3.03 -8.95 2.35
N LEU A 62 -2.12 -7.99 2.14
CA LEU A 62 -1.65 -7.56 0.80
C LEU A 62 -1.23 -8.74 -0.09
N ALA A 63 -0.37 -9.63 0.40
CA ALA A 63 0.11 -10.77 -0.39
C ALA A 63 -1.02 -11.76 -0.76
N ALA A 64 -1.94 -12.02 0.17
CA ALA A 64 -3.06 -12.91 -0.09
C ALA A 64 -3.99 -12.34 -1.18
N VAL A 65 -4.31 -11.05 -1.09
CA VAL A 65 -5.14 -10.33 -2.07
C VAL A 65 -4.43 -10.23 -3.42
N ALA A 66 -3.14 -9.88 -3.42
CA ALA A 66 -2.32 -9.79 -4.63
C ALA A 66 -2.31 -11.10 -5.41
N ARG A 67 -2.06 -12.24 -4.74
CA ARG A 67 -2.10 -13.57 -5.38
C ARG A 67 -3.47 -13.90 -5.94
N ALA A 68 -4.54 -13.63 -5.20
CA ALA A 68 -5.90 -13.89 -5.66
C ALA A 68 -6.22 -13.11 -6.95
N TRP A 69 -5.82 -11.84 -7.01
CA TRP A 69 -6.01 -11.00 -8.18
C TRP A 69 -5.12 -11.36 -9.36
N ARG A 70 -3.86 -11.72 -9.12
CA ARG A 70 -2.97 -12.25 -10.16
C ARG A 70 -3.55 -13.52 -10.78
N SER A 71 -4.08 -14.44 -9.98
CA SER A 71 -4.75 -15.64 -10.51
C SER A 71 -6.01 -15.33 -11.33
N ALA A 72 -6.77 -14.30 -10.93
CA ALA A 72 -7.99 -13.89 -11.63
C ALA A 72 -7.72 -13.10 -12.92
N VAL A 73 -6.62 -12.34 -12.97
CA VAL A 73 -6.19 -11.55 -14.13
C VAL A 73 -4.70 -11.83 -14.40
N PRO A 74 -4.36 -13.00 -14.99
CA PRO A 74 -2.97 -13.45 -15.14
C PRO A 74 -2.09 -12.46 -15.90
N ASP A 75 -2.63 -11.83 -16.94
CA ASP A 75 -1.91 -10.87 -17.80
C ASP A 75 -2.05 -9.42 -17.31
N GLY A 76 -2.64 -9.21 -16.13
CA GLY A 76 -2.84 -7.88 -15.56
C GLY A 76 -1.54 -7.19 -15.21
N VAL A 77 -1.48 -5.86 -15.38
CA VAL A 77 -0.39 -5.05 -14.84
C VAL A 77 -0.80 -4.62 -13.44
N PHE A 78 -0.02 -5.02 -12.42
CA PHE A 78 -0.34 -4.71 -11.02
C PHE A 78 0.63 -3.69 -10.42
N VAL A 79 0.10 -2.83 -9.57
CA VAL A 79 0.86 -1.85 -8.78
C VAL A 79 0.44 -1.95 -7.32
N LEU A 80 1.36 -2.33 -6.45
CA LEU A 80 1.16 -2.31 -5.00
C LEU A 80 1.45 -0.88 -4.52
N CYS A 81 0.41 -0.22 -4.00
CA CYS A 81 0.47 1.13 -3.50
C CYS A 81 0.59 1.11 -1.98
N ALA A 82 1.77 1.44 -1.49
CA ALA A 82 2.09 1.39 -0.06
C ALA A 82 1.82 2.73 0.63
N ASP A 83 1.34 2.67 1.86
CA ASP A 83 1.45 3.80 2.77
C ASP A 83 2.93 3.93 3.19
N ASN A 84 3.48 5.15 3.10
CA ASN A 84 4.86 5.41 3.45
C ASN A 84 5.01 5.67 4.95
N ASP A 85 5.11 4.59 5.73
CA ASP A 85 5.30 4.59 7.18
C ASP A 85 6.76 4.90 7.59
N GLN A 86 7.41 5.88 6.95
CA GLN A 86 8.86 6.14 7.09
C GLN A 86 9.35 6.42 8.52
N TRP A 87 8.45 6.77 9.44
CA TRP A 87 8.78 6.99 10.86
C TRP A 87 8.59 5.76 11.74
N THR A 88 7.97 4.70 11.23
CA THR A 88 7.83 3.43 11.96
C THR A 88 9.07 2.59 11.72
N ARG A 89 9.93 2.50 12.74
CA ARG A 89 11.22 1.79 12.67
C ARG A 89 11.21 0.39 13.28
N GLN A 90 10.18 0.06 14.06
CA GLN A 90 10.06 -1.21 14.77
C GLN A 90 8.62 -1.75 14.71
N PRO A 91 8.44 -3.09 14.73
CA PRO A 91 9.49 -4.12 14.66
C PRO A 91 10.13 -4.24 13.27
N VAL A 92 9.55 -3.58 12.27
CA VAL A 92 10.00 -3.55 10.88
C VAL A 92 10.10 -2.10 10.44
N ASP A 93 11.16 -1.76 9.70
CA ASP A 93 11.36 -0.44 9.11
C ASP A 93 10.37 -0.22 7.96
N ASN A 94 9.62 0.88 8.01
CA ASN A 94 8.61 1.26 7.01
C ASN A 94 7.69 0.07 6.63
N PRO A 95 6.83 -0.39 7.57
CA PRO A 95 6.06 -1.62 7.39
C PRO A 95 5.17 -1.60 6.15
N GLY A 96 4.51 -0.48 5.81
CA GLY A 96 3.72 -0.35 4.59
C GLY A 96 4.54 -0.66 3.33
N VAL A 97 5.67 0.03 3.12
CA VAL A 97 6.55 -0.19 1.96
C VAL A 97 7.16 -1.59 1.96
N THR A 98 7.62 -2.08 3.12
CA THR A 98 8.19 -3.43 3.24
C THR A 98 7.19 -4.51 2.85
N GLN A 99 5.95 -4.42 3.32
CA GLN A 99 4.92 -5.42 3.03
C GLN A 99 4.42 -5.35 1.60
N ALA A 100 4.24 -4.14 1.05
CA ALA A 100 3.89 -3.95 -0.35
C ALA A 100 4.97 -4.50 -1.29
N THR A 101 6.25 -4.30 -0.95
CA THR A 101 7.39 -4.82 -1.74
C THR A 101 7.42 -6.34 -1.74
N ARG A 102 7.19 -6.98 -0.58
CA ARG A 102 7.08 -8.44 -0.47
C ARG A 102 5.92 -8.98 -1.31
N ALA A 103 4.74 -8.38 -1.20
CA ALA A 103 3.56 -8.80 -1.95
C ALA A 103 3.76 -8.62 -3.47
N ALA A 104 4.41 -7.54 -3.90
CA ALA A 104 4.68 -7.28 -5.31
C ALA A 104 5.64 -8.32 -5.92
N ALA A 105 6.66 -8.74 -5.16
CA ALA A 105 7.60 -9.78 -5.59
C ALA A 105 6.91 -11.13 -5.83
N GLU A 106 5.87 -11.47 -5.07
CA GLU A 106 5.13 -12.73 -5.23
C GLU A 106 4.33 -12.82 -6.54
N ILE A 107 4.02 -11.68 -7.17
CA ILE A 107 3.14 -11.62 -8.34
C ILE A 107 3.75 -10.87 -9.53
N ASP A 108 5.05 -10.59 -9.50
CA ASP A 108 5.75 -9.77 -10.52
C ASP A 108 5.03 -8.44 -10.78
N ALA A 109 4.87 -7.65 -9.72
CA ALA A 109 4.21 -6.35 -9.75
C ALA A 109 5.15 -5.21 -9.41
N ARG A 110 4.72 -3.98 -9.73
CA ARG A 110 5.44 -2.76 -9.36
C ARG A 110 5.01 -2.30 -7.97
N VAL A 111 5.85 -1.49 -7.32
CA VAL A 111 5.52 -0.84 -6.05
C VAL A 111 5.56 0.67 -6.25
N ALA A 112 4.62 1.38 -5.64
CA ALA A 112 4.59 2.85 -5.59
C ALA A 112 4.23 3.32 -4.18
N TRP A 113 4.87 4.39 -3.72
CA TRP A 113 4.55 5.07 -2.46
C TRP A 113 4.86 6.55 -2.58
N PRO A 114 4.20 7.42 -1.80
CA PRO A 114 4.49 8.85 -1.81
C PRO A 114 5.84 9.14 -1.14
N GLU A 115 6.66 9.98 -1.76
CA GLU A 115 7.82 10.57 -1.10
C GLU A 115 7.42 11.88 -0.40
N PHE A 116 7.76 11.98 0.89
CA PHE A 116 7.53 13.19 1.68
C PHE A 116 8.87 13.89 1.91
N SER A 117 9.23 14.84 1.05
CA SER A 117 10.41 15.68 1.25
C SER A 117 10.14 16.68 2.39
N ALA A 118 10.79 16.44 3.53
CA ALA A 118 10.79 17.31 4.72
C ALA A 118 9.41 17.67 5.30
N VAL A 119 8.64 16.66 5.72
CA VAL A 119 7.71 16.85 6.86
C VAL A 119 8.48 16.49 8.13
N HIS A 120 9.53 17.25 8.43
CA HIS A 120 10.01 17.31 9.79
C HIS A 120 9.09 18.29 10.52
N GLY A 121 8.67 17.96 11.74
CA GLY A 121 7.94 18.91 12.60
C GLY A 121 8.75 20.18 12.94
N ASP A 122 9.93 20.34 12.36
CA ASP A 122 10.80 21.49 12.49
C ASP A 122 10.69 22.35 11.22
N THR A 123 10.22 23.58 11.40
CA THR A 123 10.21 24.61 10.36
C THR A 123 11.60 24.74 9.73
N PRO A 124 11.75 24.72 8.40
CA PRO A 124 13.07 24.90 7.81
C PRO A 124 13.45 26.38 7.85
N ALA A 125 14.52 26.69 8.59
CA ALA A 125 15.30 27.88 8.32
C ALA A 125 15.93 27.74 6.92
N THR A 126 15.61 28.70 6.07
CA THR A 126 16.10 28.93 4.72
C THR A 126 17.54 28.47 4.46
N ALA A 127 17.77 27.60 3.47
CA ALA A 127 19.01 27.62 2.70
C ALA A 127 18.89 26.90 1.35
N SER A 128 18.90 27.69 0.29
CA SER A 128 19.32 27.35 -1.06
C SER A 128 20.64 26.55 -1.08
N ARG A 129 20.76 25.54 -1.96
CA ARG A 129 21.91 25.38 -2.88
C ARG A 129 21.69 24.30 -3.96
N ARG A 130 22.28 24.57 -5.12
CA ARG A 130 22.21 23.88 -6.42
C ARG A 130 23.25 22.75 -6.58
N GLY A 131 23.00 21.87 -7.56
CA GLY A 131 23.99 21.19 -8.41
C GLY A 131 24.37 19.76 -7.97
N GLY A 132 24.51 18.76 -8.84
CA GLY A 132 24.50 18.70 -10.30
C GLY A 132 25.13 17.39 -10.80
N ARG A 133 24.87 17.10 -12.09
CA ARG A 133 25.35 16.03 -12.98
C ARG A 133 24.76 14.64 -12.80
#